data_AF-A0A9E1WW08-F1
#
_entry.id   AF-A0A9E1WW08-F1
#
_cell.length_a   1.000
_cell.length_b   1.000
_cell.length_c   1.000
_cell.angle_alpha   90.00
_cell.angle_beta   90.00
_cell.angle_gamma   90.00
#
_symmetry.space_group_name_H-M   'P 1'
#
loop_
_entity.id
_entity.type
_entity.pdbx_description
1 polymer ?
#
loop_
_entity_poly.entity_id
_entity_poly.type
_entity_poly.pdbx_seq_one_letter_code
_entity_poly.pdbx_strand_id
1 'polypeptide(L)'
;KIGNALIGGFNGVTSPPLNLPWNTSSFLFPEHVFYVAMAALILSYVFCGWLVNTRFGRVCAAIRENELRSELLGYDSRLYKLGIFTIAAGIAAIGGVLFCNGVGRITPDVFNLYNAALTIIWVIVGGRGTLIGPIAATFGLFYLTSALGGQSVLNNNLVLGIILIFFVLLVPKGVAPTVTDWFTKRRKPAHNSRRRRRQGRST
;
A
#
# COMPACT_ATOMS: atom_id res chain seq x y z
N LYS A 1 -13.27 40.51 -6.22
CA LYS A 1 -12.31 39.74 -5.39
C LYS A 1 -12.28 40.40 -4.01
N ILE A 2 -12.91 39.78 -3.00
CA ILE A 2 -12.95 40.30 -1.62
C ILE A 2 -11.91 39.49 -0.84
N GLY A 3 -10.83 40.14 -0.41
CA GLY A 3 -9.78 39.55 0.43
C GLY A 3 -8.75 38.69 -0.31
N ASN A 4 -7.49 38.79 0.14
CA ASN A 4 -6.40 37.91 -0.27
C ASN A 4 -6.59 36.57 0.47
N ALA A 5 -7.46 35.69 -0.05
CA ALA A 5 -7.68 34.38 0.55
C ALA A 5 -6.42 33.53 0.39
N LEU A 6 -5.74 33.24 1.51
CA LEU A 6 -4.55 32.36 1.55
C LEU A 6 -4.83 30.94 1.01
N ILE A 7 -6.09 30.50 1.09
CA ILE A 7 -6.58 29.22 0.59
C ILE A 7 -7.64 29.50 -0.48
N GLY A 8 -7.43 29.04 -1.72
CA GLY A 8 -8.25 29.39 -2.90
C GLY A 8 -9.70 28.88 -2.92
N GLY A 9 -10.30 28.65 -1.75
CA GLY A 9 -11.68 28.20 -1.59
C GLY A 9 -11.96 26.86 -2.28
N PHE A 10 -13.09 26.77 -2.97
CA PHE A 10 -13.48 25.57 -3.74
C PHE A 10 -12.51 25.25 -4.89
N ASN A 11 -11.78 26.24 -5.42
CA ASN A 11 -10.77 26.05 -6.45
C ASN A 11 -9.45 25.47 -5.92
N GLY A 12 -9.33 25.30 -4.60
CA GLY A 12 -8.18 24.64 -3.99
C GLY A 12 -6.94 25.52 -3.87
N VAL A 13 -5.85 24.89 -3.43
CA VAL A 13 -4.53 25.51 -3.29
C VAL A 13 -3.56 24.88 -4.28
N THR A 14 -2.78 25.72 -4.96
CA THR A 14 -1.69 25.24 -5.81
C THR A 14 -0.59 24.67 -4.91
N SER A 15 -0.13 23.45 -5.22
CA SER A 15 0.96 22.84 -4.47
C SER A 15 2.27 23.56 -4.78
N PRO A 16 3.09 23.89 -3.77
CA PRO A 16 4.45 24.37 -4.02
C PRO A 16 5.21 23.32 -4.84
N PRO A 17 5.85 23.72 -5.95
CA PRO A 17 6.65 22.79 -6.74
C PRO A 17 7.83 22.28 -5.91
N LEU A 18 8.17 21.00 -6.09
CA LEU A 18 9.32 20.41 -5.42
C LEU A 18 10.61 21.01 -6.00
N ASN A 19 11.36 21.71 -5.15
CA ASN A 19 12.64 22.32 -5.51
C ASN A 19 13.80 21.37 -5.16
N LEU A 20 14.95 21.56 -5.81
CA LEU A 20 16.16 20.85 -5.39
C LEU A 20 16.56 21.29 -3.97
N PRO A 21 17.04 20.36 -3.11
CA PRO A 21 17.42 20.69 -1.74
C PRO A 21 18.53 21.76 -1.65
N TRP A 22 19.38 21.85 -2.68
CA TRP A 22 20.49 22.80 -2.76
C TRP A 22 20.19 24.05 -3.59
N ASN A 23 19.04 24.12 -4.28
CA ASN A 23 18.66 25.28 -5.07
C ASN A 23 17.13 25.46 -5.08
N THR A 24 16.66 26.41 -4.29
CA THR A 24 15.24 26.76 -4.13
C THR A 24 14.65 27.44 -5.37
N SER A 25 15.50 27.85 -6.33
CA SER A 25 15.10 28.58 -7.54
C SER A 25 14.90 27.66 -8.75
N SER A 26 15.38 26.42 -8.69
CA SER A 26 15.24 25.42 -9.76
C SER A 26 14.14 24.41 -9.41
N PHE A 27 13.05 24.46 -10.15
CA PHE A 27 11.93 23.53 -10.04
C PHE A 27 12.28 22.18 -10.67
N LEU A 28 11.89 21.08 -10.01
CA LEU A 28 11.99 19.76 -10.63
C LEU A 28 10.96 19.64 -11.75
N PHE A 29 11.41 19.28 -12.95
CA PHE A 29 10.51 18.92 -14.04
C PHE A 29 9.67 17.68 -13.67
N PRO A 30 8.49 17.47 -14.27
CA PRO A 30 7.61 16.34 -13.96
C PRO A 30 8.30 14.97 -13.99
N GLU A 31 9.27 14.79 -14.89
CA GLU A 31 10.10 13.58 -14.98
C GLU A 31 10.97 13.34 -13.73
N HIS A 32 11.49 14.41 -13.13
CA HIS A 32 12.32 14.33 -11.92
C HIS A 32 11.45 14.02 -10.69
N VAL A 33 10.24 14.58 -10.62
CA VAL A 33 9.26 14.26 -9.58
C VAL A 33 8.88 12.78 -9.62
N PHE A 34 8.77 12.19 -10.81
CA PHE A 34 8.56 10.74 -10.97
C PHE A 34 9.72 9.92 -10.39
N TYR A 35 10.97 10.29 -10.67
CA TYR A 35 12.13 9.59 -10.08
C TYR A 35 12.17 9.71 -8.55
N VAL A 36 11.83 10.87 -8.00
CA VAL A 36 11.73 11.07 -6.55
C VAL A 36 10.62 10.21 -5.95
N ALA A 37 9.45 10.16 -6.58
CA ALA A 37 8.34 9.32 -6.12
C ALA A 37 8.69 7.82 -6.17
N MET A 38 9.36 7.37 -7.24
CA MET A 38 9.84 6.01 -7.37
C MET A 38 10.90 5.67 -6.31
N ALA A 39 11.84 6.58 -6.05
CA ALA A 39 12.83 6.40 -4.99
C ALA A 39 12.17 6.29 -3.61
N ALA A 40 11.18 7.14 -3.32
CA ALA A 40 10.41 7.07 -2.07
C ALA A 40 9.61 5.76 -1.94
N LEU A 41 9.02 5.27 -3.03
CA LEU A 41 8.35 3.97 -3.06
C LEU A 41 9.32 2.82 -2.75
N ILE A 42 10.49 2.79 -3.39
CA ILE A 42 11.50 1.76 -3.15
C ILE A 42 12.02 1.84 -1.72
N LEU A 43 12.31 3.04 -1.23
CA LEU A 43 12.83 3.25 0.12
C LEU A 43 11.81 2.83 1.19
N SER A 44 10.54 3.21 1.03
CA SER A 44 9.46 2.76 1.91
C SER A 44 9.24 1.24 1.85
N TYR A 45 9.33 0.63 0.67
CA TYR A 45 9.24 -0.83 0.51
C TYR A 45 10.37 -1.56 1.26
N VAL A 46 11.61 -1.14 1.04
CA VAL A 46 12.79 -1.72 1.70
C VAL A 46 12.72 -1.49 3.21
N PHE A 47 12.34 -0.28 3.63
CA PHE A 47 12.18 0.06 5.04
C PHE A 47 11.12 -0.82 5.72
N CYS A 48 9.95 -0.99 5.12
CA CYS A 48 8.91 -1.87 5.67
C CYS A 48 9.34 -3.33 5.69
N GLY A 49 10.03 -3.81 4.64
CA GLY A 49 10.58 -5.17 4.60
C GLY A 49 11.63 -5.41 5.69
N TRP A 50 12.51 -4.44 5.92
CA TRP A 50 13.47 -4.46 7.01
C TRP A 50 12.78 -4.41 8.38
N LEU A 51 11.81 -3.51 8.57
CA LEU A 51 11.06 -3.33 9.80
C LEU A 51 10.35 -4.61 10.25
N VAL A 52 9.70 -5.33 9.32
CA VAL A 52 9.02 -6.60 9.61
C VAL A 52 10.00 -7.68 10.10
N ASN A 53 11.24 -7.69 9.61
CA ASN A 53 12.28 -8.64 10.01
C ASN A 53 13.01 -8.27 11.31
N THR A 54 12.80 -7.06 11.84
CA THR A 54 13.42 -6.63 13.10
C THR A 54 12.75 -7.28 14.32
N ARG A 55 13.36 -7.12 15.51
CA ARG A 55 12.76 -7.54 16.79
C ARG A 55 11.40 -6.85 17.02
N PHE A 56 11.30 -5.56 16.68
CA PHE A 56 10.07 -4.78 16.79
C PHE A 56 8.94 -5.38 15.95
N GLY A 57 9.21 -5.69 14.68
CA GLY A 57 8.24 -6.32 13.78
C GLY A 57 7.74 -7.68 14.29
N ARG A 58 8.63 -8.50 14.86
CA ARG A 58 8.25 -9.80 15.45
C ARG A 58 7.36 -9.64 16.69
N VAL A 59 7.61 -8.65 17.53
CA VAL A 59 6.75 -8.35 18.69
C VAL A 59 5.38 -7.87 18.23
N CYS A 60 5.31 -6.99 17.22
CA CYS A 60 4.04 -6.57 16.63
C CYS A 60 3.25 -7.76 16.04
N ALA A 61 3.93 -8.73 15.41
CA ALA A 61 3.29 -9.95 14.93
C ALA A 61 2.73 -10.81 16.06
N ALA A 62 3.45 -10.94 17.19
CA ALA A 62 2.97 -11.65 18.37
C ALA A 62 1.74 -10.96 19.00
N ILE A 63 1.76 -9.63 19.10
CA ILE A 63 0.61 -8.84 19.59
C ILE A 63 -0.62 -9.06 18.69
N ARG A 64 -0.43 -9.19 17.37
CA ARG A 64 -1.51 -9.48 16.42
C ARG A 64 -2.14 -10.87 16.62
N GLU A 65 -1.37 -11.86 17.06
CA GLU A 65 -1.91 -13.20 17.33
C GLU A 65 -2.66 -13.27 18.67
N ASN A 66 -2.05 -12.73 19.73
CA ASN A 66 -2.69 -12.67 21.05
C ASN A 66 -2.07 -11.54 21.89
N GLU A 67 -2.84 -10.47 22.06
CA GLU A 67 -2.45 -9.30 22.82
C GLU A 67 -2.26 -9.62 24.30
N LEU A 68 -3.21 -10.31 24.93
CA LEU A 68 -3.14 -10.69 26.35
C LEU A 68 -1.90 -11.53 26.65
N ARG A 69 -1.56 -12.49 25.78
CA ARG A 69 -0.35 -13.32 25.95
C ARG A 69 0.94 -12.50 25.84
N SER A 70 0.95 -11.48 24.99
CA SER A 70 2.11 -10.61 24.80
C SER A 70 2.32 -9.69 26.01
N GLU A 71 1.24 -9.20 26.60
CA GLU A 71 1.28 -8.42 27.85
C GLU A 71 1.78 -9.23 29.05
N LEU A 72 1.36 -10.50 29.16
CA LEU A 72 1.85 -11.40 30.21
C LEU A 72 3.36 -11.69 30.12
N LEU A 73 3.95 -11.57 28.93
CA LEU A 73 5.39 -11.69 28.70
C LEU A 73 6.16 -10.40 29.00
N GLY A 74 5.49 -9.35 29.47
CA GLY A 74 6.09 -8.07 29.85
C GLY A 74 6.22 -7.06 28.71
N TYR A 75 5.59 -7.30 27.55
CA TYR A 75 5.56 -6.32 26.46
C TYR A 75 4.35 -5.37 26.60
N ASP A 76 4.60 -4.07 26.59
CA ASP A 76 3.52 -3.06 26.58
C ASP A 76 2.89 -2.95 25.18
N SER A 77 1.76 -3.63 24.98
CA SER A 77 1.01 -3.66 23.72
C SER A 77 0.70 -2.27 23.17
N ARG A 78 0.46 -1.27 24.03
CA ARG A 78 0.04 0.09 23.66
C ARG A 78 1.17 0.84 23.02
N LEU A 79 2.38 0.78 23.60
CA LEU A 79 3.56 1.44 23.05
C LEU A 79 3.95 0.89 21.67
N TYR A 80 3.88 -0.43 21.48
CA TYR A 80 4.16 -1.04 20.18
C TYR A 80 3.10 -0.66 19.12
N LYS A 81 1.81 -0.60 19.49
CA LYS A 81 0.73 -0.14 18.61
C LYS A 81 0.85 1.34 18.25
N LEU A 82 1.21 2.19 19.20
CA LEU A 82 1.48 3.61 18.94
C LEU A 82 2.67 3.76 17.97
N GLY A 83 3.78 3.06 18.24
CA GLY A 83 4.97 3.12 17.42
C GLY A 83 4.72 2.72 15.96
N ILE A 84 4.01 1.60 15.73
CA ILE A 84 3.69 1.16 14.37
C ILE A 84 2.72 2.14 13.68
N PHE A 85 1.77 2.73 14.42
CA PHE A 85 0.86 3.74 13.90
C PHE A 85 1.60 5.00 13.46
N THR A 86 2.52 5.53 14.28
CA THR A 86 3.32 6.71 13.94
C THR A 86 4.21 6.46 12.72
N ILE A 87 4.84 5.28 12.63
CA ILE A 87 5.65 4.89 11.46
C ILE A 87 4.77 4.83 10.20
N ALA A 88 3.61 4.19 10.28
CA ALA A 88 2.68 4.12 9.15
C ALA A 88 2.17 5.51 8.72
N ALA A 89 1.85 6.38 9.68
CA ALA A 89 1.45 7.76 9.43
C ALA A 89 2.57 8.57 8.74
N GLY A 90 3.83 8.37 9.13
CA GLY A 90 4.98 8.99 8.48
C GLY A 90 5.12 8.58 7.02
N ILE A 91 4.97 7.29 6.72
CA ILE A 91 5.01 6.79 5.32
C ILE A 91 3.83 7.33 4.52
N ALA A 92 2.63 7.37 5.11
CA ALA A 92 1.45 7.95 4.48
C ALA A 92 1.62 9.45 4.18
N ALA A 93 2.25 10.21 5.09
CA ALA A 93 2.54 11.63 4.90
C ALA A 93 3.49 11.87 3.72
N ILE A 94 4.54 11.05 3.58
CA ILE A 94 5.46 11.11 2.42
C ILE A 94 4.67 10.88 1.12
N GLY A 95 3.80 9.86 1.09
CA GLY A 95 2.92 9.61 -0.06
C GLY A 95 1.98 10.77 -0.37
N GLY A 96 1.41 11.40 0.66
CA GLY A 96 0.53 12.57 0.51
C GLY A 96 1.25 13.78 -0.09
N VAL A 97 2.48 14.08 0.37
CA VAL A 97 3.29 15.19 -0.19
C VAL A 97 3.60 14.94 -1.67
N LEU A 98 3.96 13.71 -2.03
CA LEU A 98 4.24 13.33 -3.43
C LEU A 98 2.98 13.40 -4.29
N PHE A 99 1.83 12.98 -3.77
CA PHE A 99 0.53 13.09 -4.44
C PHE A 99 0.17 14.55 -4.73
N CYS A 100 0.29 15.43 -3.73
CA CYS A 100 0.06 16.86 -3.87
C CYS A 100 0.92 17.48 -4.98
N ASN A 101 2.19 17.09 -5.07
CA ASN A 101 3.08 17.57 -6.11
C ASN A 101 2.74 17.00 -7.50
N GLY A 102 2.32 15.73 -7.57
CA GLY A 102 1.92 15.09 -8.83
C GLY A 102 0.65 15.68 -9.45
N VAL A 103 -0.34 16.06 -8.62
CA VAL A 103 -1.59 16.68 -9.09
C VAL A 103 -1.41 18.19 -9.33
N GLY A 104 -0.42 18.83 -8.70
CA GLY A 104 -0.08 20.24 -8.87
C GLY A 104 -1.07 21.24 -8.23
N ARG A 105 -2.31 20.85 -7.99
CA ARG A 105 -3.33 21.62 -7.26
C ARG A 105 -4.24 20.70 -6.47
N ILE A 106 -4.50 21.05 -5.22
CA ILE A 106 -5.38 20.27 -4.33
C ILE A 106 -6.69 21.03 -4.13
N THR A 107 -7.77 20.50 -4.67
CA THR A 107 -9.14 20.95 -4.41
C THR A 107 -9.78 20.11 -3.30
N PRO A 108 -10.76 20.64 -2.55
CA PRO A 108 -11.45 19.87 -1.52
C PRO A 108 -12.13 18.58 -2.04
N ASP A 109 -12.43 18.52 -3.34
CA ASP A 109 -13.03 17.35 -3.99
C ASP A 109 -12.17 16.08 -3.90
N VAL A 110 -10.84 16.21 -3.80
CA VAL A 110 -9.95 15.05 -3.65
C VAL A 110 -10.20 14.28 -2.35
N PHE A 111 -10.80 14.92 -1.33
CA PHE A 111 -11.16 14.32 -0.05
C PHE A 111 -12.55 13.67 -0.06
N ASN A 112 -13.09 13.36 -1.22
CA ASN A 112 -14.36 12.65 -1.33
C ASN A 112 -14.26 11.19 -0.85
N LEU A 113 -15.41 10.62 -0.48
CA LEU A 113 -15.50 9.24 0.02
C LEU A 113 -15.02 8.21 -1.02
N TYR A 114 -15.19 8.51 -2.31
CA TYR A 114 -14.80 7.65 -3.40
C TYR A 114 -13.27 7.44 -3.46
N ASN A 115 -12.48 8.52 -3.38
CA ASN A 115 -11.01 8.46 -3.38
C ASN A 115 -10.47 7.75 -2.13
N ALA A 116 -11.09 7.97 -0.97
CA ALA A 116 -10.75 7.26 0.26
C ALA A 116 -11.02 5.75 0.14
N ALA A 117 -12.17 5.37 -0.42
CA ALA A 117 -12.52 3.97 -0.65
C ALA A 117 -11.57 3.31 -1.66
N LEU A 118 -11.22 3.98 -2.77
CA LEU A 118 -10.26 3.48 -3.76
C LEU A 118 -8.91 3.10 -3.14
N THR A 119 -8.39 3.94 -2.24
CA THR A 119 -7.12 3.68 -1.55
C THR A 119 -7.18 2.37 -0.75
N ILE A 120 -8.28 2.16 -0.03
CA ILE A 120 -8.52 0.91 0.73
C ILE A 120 -8.64 -0.27 -0.23
N ILE A 121 -9.33 -0.09 -1.36
CA ILE A 121 -9.55 -1.15 -2.35
C ILE A 121 -8.22 -1.60 -2.97
N TRP A 122 -7.31 -0.68 -3.32
CA TRP A 122 -5.99 -1.04 -3.84
C TRP A 122 -5.21 -1.95 -2.87
N VAL A 123 -5.30 -1.68 -1.56
CA VAL A 123 -4.67 -2.50 -0.51
C VAL A 123 -5.34 -3.86 -0.38
N ILE A 124 -6.68 -3.91 -0.37
CA ILE A 124 -7.45 -5.16 -0.25
C ILE A 124 -7.19 -6.06 -1.47
N VAL A 125 -7.28 -5.50 -2.68
CA VAL A 125 -7.02 -6.20 -3.94
C VAL A 125 -5.58 -6.70 -3.99
N GLY A 126 -4.61 -5.90 -3.53
CA GLY A 126 -3.23 -6.33 -3.42
C GLY A 126 -3.03 -7.50 -2.44
N GLY A 127 -3.74 -7.48 -1.32
CA GLY A 127 -3.72 -8.50 -0.29
C GLY A 127 -2.95 -8.06 0.96
N ARG A 128 -3.60 -8.23 2.13
CA ARG A 128 -3.14 -7.80 3.47
C ARG A 128 -1.91 -8.53 4.04
N GLY A 129 -1.31 -9.46 3.28
CA GLY A 129 -0.21 -10.33 3.74
C GLY A 129 1.12 -10.12 3.02
N THR A 130 1.16 -9.25 1.99
CA THR A 130 2.35 -9.07 1.15
C THR A 130 2.59 -7.59 0.89
N LEU A 131 3.84 -7.14 0.98
CA LEU A 131 4.19 -5.74 0.65
C LEU A 131 4.07 -5.45 -0.85
N ILE A 132 4.33 -6.44 -1.70
CA ILE A 132 4.34 -6.26 -3.17
C ILE A 132 2.92 -6.18 -3.76
N GLY A 133 1.95 -6.80 -3.08
CA GLY A 133 0.58 -6.92 -3.57
C GLY A 133 -0.11 -5.58 -3.78
N PRO A 134 -0.17 -4.69 -2.78
CA PRO A 134 -0.76 -3.36 -2.93
C PRO A 134 -0.09 -2.53 -4.03
N ILE A 135 1.22 -2.65 -4.21
CA ILE A 135 1.97 -1.95 -5.27
C ILE A 135 1.49 -2.43 -6.64
N ALA A 136 1.49 -3.75 -6.87
CA ALA A 136 1.06 -4.34 -8.13
C ALA A 136 -0.42 -4.05 -8.43
N ALA A 137 -1.28 -4.11 -7.40
CA ALA A 137 -2.70 -3.77 -7.53
C ALA A 137 -2.91 -2.31 -7.91
N THR A 138 -2.18 -1.39 -7.29
CA THR A 138 -2.25 0.05 -7.62
C THR A 138 -1.85 0.29 -9.07
N PHE A 139 -0.72 -0.25 -9.53
CA PHE A 139 -0.29 -0.11 -10.93
C PHE A 139 -1.30 -0.74 -11.91
N GLY A 140 -1.79 -1.94 -11.61
CA GLY A 140 -2.73 -2.64 -12.49
C GLY A 140 -4.08 -1.94 -12.59
N LEU A 141 -4.66 -1.53 -11.46
CA LEU A 141 -5.94 -0.83 -11.42
C LEU A 141 -5.83 0.57 -12.01
N PHE A 142 -4.73 1.28 -11.76
CA PHE A 142 -4.49 2.59 -12.36
C PHE A 142 -4.31 2.51 -13.88
N TYR A 143 -3.53 1.55 -14.38
CA TYR A 143 -3.36 1.32 -15.82
C TYR A 143 -4.69 0.98 -16.49
N LEU A 144 -5.47 0.08 -15.89
CA LEU A 144 -6.79 -0.30 -16.40
C LEU A 144 -7.75 0.91 -16.43
N THR A 145 -7.73 1.72 -15.37
CA THR A 145 -8.51 2.96 -15.29
C THR A 145 -8.10 3.95 -16.37
N SER A 146 -6.80 4.13 -16.59
CA SER A 146 -6.28 5.05 -17.61
C SER A 146 -6.59 4.57 -19.03
N ALA A 147 -6.49 3.27 -19.30
CA ALA A 147 -6.78 2.70 -20.62
C ALA A 147 -8.27 2.79 -20.99
N LEU A 148 -9.15 2.54 -20.02
CA LEU A 148 -10.60 2.67 -20.19
C LEU A 148 -11.04 4.15 -20.24
N GLY A 149 -10.36 5.01 -19.48
CA GLY A 149 -10.63 6.44 -19.45
C GLY A 149 -10.42 7.14 -20.80
N GLY A 150 -9.55 6.59 -21.67
CA GLY A 150 -9.31 7.08 -23.01
C GLY A 150 -10.42 6.77 -24.03
N GLN A 151 -11.37 5.87 -23.72
CA GLN A 151 -12.51 5.58 -24.58
C GLN A 151 -13.78 6.25 -24.04
N SER A 152 -14.07 7.46 -24.54
CA SER A 152 -15.15 8.36 -24.08
C SER A 152 -16.59 7.87 -24.38
N VAL A 153 -16.84 6.58 -24.48
CA VAL A 153 -18.13 6.05 -24.99
C VAL A 153 -19.11 5.67 -23.87
N LEU A 154 -18.66 5.53 -22.61
CA LEU A 154 -19.51 5.19 -21.46
C LEU A 154 -19.18 6.03 -20.22
N ASN A 155 -20.10 6.04 -19.26
CA ASN A 155 -19.90 6.71 -17.96
C ASN A 155 -18.79 5.98 -17.19
N ASN A 156 -17.55 6.48 -17.28
CA ASN A 156 -16.33 5.84 -16.76
C ASN A 156 -16.45 5.38 -15.30
N ASN A 157 -17.19 6.11 -14.47
CA ASN A 157 -17.42 5.76 -13.07
C ASN A 157 -18.21 4.45 -12.89
N LEU A 158 -19.15 4.15 -13.78
CA LEU A 158 -19.98 2.93 -13.69
C LEU A 158 -19.18 1.69 -14.10
N VAL A 159 -18.40 1.82 -15.18
CA VAL A 159 -17.52 0.74 -15.70
C VAL A 159 -16.42 0.44 -14.69
N LEU A 160 -15.82 1.47 -14.09
CA LEU A 160 -14.86 1.32 -13.00
C LEU A 160 -15.47 0.61 -11.79
N GLY A 161 -16.69 0.96 -11.40
CA GLY A 161 -17.41 0.28 -10.31
C GLY A 161 -17.60 -1.21 -10.57
N ILE A 162 -18.03 -1.59 -11.78
CA ILE A 162 -18.25 -2.99 -12.17
C ILE A 162 -16.95 -3.79 -12.17
N ILE A 163 -15.87 -3.24 -12.74
CA ILE A 163 -14.55 -3.88 -12.75
C ILE A 163 -14.00 -4.05 -11.34
N LEU A 164 -14.18 -3.04 -10.50
CA LEU A 164 -13.76 -3.08 -9.11
C LEU A 164 -14.51 -4.18 -8.35
N ILE A 165 -15.83 -4.25 -8.52
CA ILE A 165 -16.66 -5.32 -7.96
C ILE A 165 -16.17 -6.68 -8.46
N PHE A 166 -15.90 -6.80 -9.76
CA PHE A 166 -15.40 -8.04 -10.37
C PHE A 166 -14.05 -8.47 -9.79
N PHE A 167 -13.12 -7.54 -9.63
CA PHE A 167 -11.77 -7.79 -9.10
C PHE A 167 -11.80 -8.16 -7.61
N VAL A 168 -12.66 -7.50 -6.83
CA VAL A 168 -12.88 -7.82 -5.41
C VAL A 168 -13.56 -9.19 -5.25
N LEU A 169 -14.50 -9.54 -6.13
CA LEU A 169 -15.19 -10.84 -6.11
C LEU A 169 -14.31 -12.01 -6.54
N LEU A 170 -13.48 -11.83 -7.57
CA LEU A 170 -12.62 -12.90 -8.09
C LEU A 170 -11.41 -13.19 -7.21
N VAL A 171 -11.00 -12.23 -6.36
CA VAL A 171 -9.77 -12.36 -5.57
C VAL A 171 -10.02 -12.01 -4.09
N PRO A 172 -10.85 -12.79 -3.36
CA PRO A 172 -11.24 -12.50 -1.98
C PRO A 172 -10.08 -12.56 -0.97
N LYS A 173 -8.95 -13.18 -1.35
CA LYS A 173 -7.71 -13.21 -0.55
C LYS A 173 -6.69 -12.14 -0.94
N GLY A 174 -6.88 -11.44 -2.06
CA GLY A 174 -5.90 -10.56 -2.72
C GLY A 174 -5.06 -11.27 -3.80
N VAL A 175 -4.58 -10.52 -4.80
CA VAL A 175 -3.89 -11.05 -6.00
C VAL A 175 -2.56 -11.69 -5.61
N ALA A 176 -1.78 -11.00 -4.79
CA ALA A 176 -0.46 -11.49 -4.41
C ALA A 176 -0.48 -12.81 -3.61
N PRO A 177 -1.30 -13.01 -2.56
CA PRO A 177 -1.34 -14.28 -1.85
C PRO A 177 -1.93 -15.42 -2.71
N THR A 178 -2.91 -15.16 -3.57
CA THR A 178 -3.46 -16.18 -4.48
C THR A 178 -2.41 -16.66 -5.49
N VAL A 179 -1.62 -15.73 -6.04
CA VAL A 179 -0.51 -16.04 -6.94
C VAL A 179 0.61 -16.77 -6.20
N THR A 180 0.97 -16.33 -4.99
CA THR A 180 2.02 -16.97 -4.17
C THR A 180 1.64 -18.38 -3.73
N ASP A 181 0.38 -18.62 -3.36
CA ASP A 181 -0.15 -19.95 -3.04
C ASP A 181 -0.16 -20.86 -4.27
N TRP A 182 -0.45 -20.33 -5.46
CA TRP A 182 -0.41 -21.08 -6.70
C TRP A 182 1.03 -21.49 -7.09
N PHE A 183 2.00 -20.59 -6.89
CA PHE A 183 3.42 -20.87 -7.15
C PHE A 183 4.06 -21.79 -6.10
N THR A 184 3.69 -21.66 -4.81
CA THR A 184 4.21 -22.54 -3.74
C THR A 184 3.58 -23.94 -3.76
N LYS A 185 2.33 -24.08 -4.23
CA LYS A 185 1.69 -25.39 -4.45
C LYS A 185 2.35 -26.18 -5.59
N ARG A 186 3.06 -25.52 -6.52
CA ARG A 186 3.91 -26.17 -7.54
C ARG A 186 5.32 -26.51 -7.04
N ARG A 187 5.71 -26.05 -5.84
CA ARG A 187 7.04 -26.23 -5.24
C ARG A 187 7.08 -27.17 -4.03
N LYS A 188 6.10 -28.07 -3.88
CA LYS A 188 6.27 -29.23 -2.98
C LYS A 188 7.00 -30.35 -3.76
N PRO A 189 8.32 -30.54 -3.63
CA PRO A 189 8.89 -31.85 -3.91
C PRO A 189 8.27 -32.81 -2.90
N ALA A 190 7.82 -33.96 -3.41
CA ALA A 190 7.29 -35.07 -2.62
C ALA A 190 8.36 -35.57 -1.63
N HIS A 191 8.39 -35.03 -0.41
CA HIS A 191 9.29 -35.50 0.64
C HIS A 191 8.63 -36.62 1.46
N ASN A 192 8.60 -37.80 0.85
CA ASN A 192 8.99 -39.09 1.41
C ASN A 192 8.45 -39.47 2.81
N SER A 193 7.24 -40.02 2.84
CA SER A 193 6.64 -40.71 3.99
C SER A 193 7.22 -42.11 4.28
N ARG A 194 8.45 -42.42 3.85
CA ARG A 194 9.07 -43.76 4.00
C ARG A 194 9.76 -44.05 5.34
N ARG A 195 9.55 -43.26 6.40
CA ARG A 195 10.19 -43.52 7.71
C ARG A 195 9.31 -44.21 8.77
N ARG A 196 8.12 -44.69 8.43
CA ARG A 196 7.22 -45.39 9.38
C ARG A 196 7.31 -46.93 9.41
N ARG A 197 8.31 -47.55 8.78
CA ARG A 197 8.42 -49.04 8.72
C ARG A 197 9.58 -49.69 9.48
N ARG A 198 10.33 -48.96 10.31
CA ARG A 198 11.45 -49.56 11.08
C ARG A 198 11.30 -49.62 12.60
N GLN A 199 10.15 -49.26 13.16
CA GLN A 199 9.96 -49.22 14.62
C GLN A 199 8.97 -50.28 15.12
N GLY A 200 9.05 -51.49 14.56
CA GLY A 200 8.18 -52.62 14.91
C GLY A 200 8.87 -53.98 14.84
N ARG A 201 10.18 -54.04 15.08
CA ARG A 201 10.91 -55.33 15.16
C ARG A 201 12.18 -55.22 16.01
N SER A 202 11.98 -55.28 17.32
CA SER A 202 12.94 -55.76 18.34
C SER A 202 12.09 -55.85 19.62
N THR A 203 11.51 -57.02 19.92
CA THR A 203 12.06 -57.98 20.92
C THR A 203 12.31 -57.32 22.24
#